data_AF-A0A1S3WFF6-F1
#
_entry.id   AF-A0A1S3WFF6-F1
#
_cell.length_a   1.000
_cell.length_b   1.000
_cell.length_c   1.000
_cell.angle_alpha   90.00
_cell.angle_beta   90.00
_cell.angle_gamma   90.00
#
_symmetry.space_group_name_H-M   'P 1'
#
loop_
_entity.id
_entity.type
_entity.pdbx_description
1 polymer ?
#
loop_
_entity_poly.entity_id
_entity_poly.type
_entity_poly.pdbx_seq_one_letter_code
_entity_poly.pdbx_strand_id
1 'polypeptide(L)'
;MVFLTAQLWLRNRVTDRYWRIQEVLKHARHFRGRKNRCYRLAVRAVTRAFVNCTKARKLKKRNLRTLWINRITAASQEHGLKYSTFITNLIKVRCGCHLPVEADPFG
;
A
#
# COMPACT_ATOMS: atom_id res chain seq x y z
N MET A 1 27.72 51.64 -13.84
CA MET A 1 28.26 50.59 -12.94
C MET A 1 27.20 50.31 -11.88
N VAL A 2 26.23 49.45 -12.19
CA VAL A 2 25.02 49.26 -11.39
C VAL A 2 25.32 48.39 -10.16
N PHE A 3 25.11 48.94 -8.97
CA PHE A 3 25.23 48.33 -7.64
C PHE A 3 24.18 47.21 -7.36
N LEU A 4 23.91 46.35 -8.34
CA LEU A 4 23.00 45.19 -8.19
C LEU A 4 23.63 44.02 -7.40
N THR A 5 24.82 44.18 -6.83
CA THR A 5 25.59 43.08 -6.21
C THR A 5 25.37 42.93 -4.70
N ALA A 6 24.89 43.95 -3.98
CA ALA A 6 24.75 43.89 -2.51
C ALA A 6 23.47 43.17 -2.04
N GLN A 7 22.32 43.41 -2.68
CA GLN A 7 21.03 42.82 -2.28
C GLN A 7 20.99 41.29 -2.45
N LEU A 8 21.76 40.74 -3.38
CA LEU A 8 21.83 39.28 -3.60
C LEU A 8 22.70 38.56 -2.57
N TRP A 9 23.62 39.24 -1.89
CA TRP A 9 24.52 38.65 -0.89
C TRP A 9 23.88 38.51 0.49
N LEU A 10 22.91 39.37 0.81
CA LEU A 10 22.07 39.31 2.02
C LEU A 10 20.94 38.27 1.93
N ARG A 11 20.81 37.56 0.81
CA ARG A 11 19.82 36.50 0.66
C ARG A 11 20.28 35.25 1.41
N ASN A 12 19.70 35.02 2.59
CA ASN A 12 19.96 33.84 3.42
C ASN A 12 19.91 32.55 2.58
N ARG A 13 21.02 31.79 2.56
CA ARG A 13 21.07 30.45 1.95
C ARG A 13 20.36 29.45 2.87
N VAL A 14 19.69 28.46 2.28
CA VAL A 14 19.01 27.39 3.04
C VAL A 14 20.06 26.48 3.69
N THR A 15 20.21 26.58 5.02
CA THR A 15 21.11 25.75 5.84
C THR A 15 20.56 24.33 6.08
N ASP A 16 19.24 24.15 6.04
CA ASP A 16 18.58 22.90 6.48
C ASP A 16 18.44 21.83 5.40
N ARG A 17 19.03 22.05 4.22
CA ARG A 17 18.89 21.16 3.06
C ARG A 17 19.34 19.72 3.38
N TYR A 18 20.41 19.58 4.15
CA TYR A 18 20.97 18.28 4.50
C TYR A 18 19.97 17.40 5.26
N TRP A 19 19.33 17.96 6.30
CA TRP A 19 18.36 17.24 7.13
C TRP A 19 17.14 16.79 6.32
N ARG A 20 16.60 17.67 5.46
CA ARG A 20 15.48 17.32 4.55
C ARG A 20 15.82 16.18 3.60
N ILE A 21 17.04 16.15 3.07
CA ILE A 21 17.50 15.05 2.21
C ILE A 21 17.62 13.76 3.03
N GLN A 22 18.16 13.84 4.24
CA GLN A 22 18.37 12.69 5.11
C GLN A 22 17.05 12.03 5.55
N GLU A 23 16.00 12.81 5.80
CA GLU A 23 14.65 12.30 6.08
C GLU A 23 14.12 11.43 4.93
N VAL A 24 14.20 11.92 3.70
CA VAL A 24 13.76 11.16 2.51
C VAL A 24 14.64 9.93 2.30
N LEU A 25 15.95 10.05 2.48
CA LEU A 25 16.88 8.93 2.33
C LEU A 25 16.70 7.87 3.42
N LYS A 26 16.24 8.24 4.63
CA LYS A 26 15.88 7.30 5.70
C LYS A 26 14.81 6.32 5.25
N HIS A 27 13.77 6.81 4.56
CA HIS A 27 12.74 5.96 3.97
C HIS A 27 13.25 5.16 2.76
N ALA A 28 14.28 5.66 2.09
CA ALA A 28 14.80 5.07 0.86
C ALA A 28 15.93 4.04 1.04
N ARG A 29 16.41 3.80 2.27
CA ARG A 29 17.60 2.97 2.56
C ARG A 29 17.56 1.58 1.93
N HIS A 30 16.39 0.94 1.95
CA HIS A 30 16.21 -0.43 1.46
C HIS A 30 15.93 -0.53 -0.04
N PHE A 31 15.90 0.59 -0.78
CA PHE A 31 15.73 0.52 -2.24
C PHE A 31 17.00 0.01 -2.94
N ARG A 32 16.81 -0.70 -4.05
CA ARG A 32 17.90 -1.21 -4.89
C ARG A 32 18.48 -0.12 -5.81
N GLY A 33 19.79 -0.18 -6.04
CA GLY A 33 20.50 0.69 -6.97
C GLY A 33 20.58 2.14 -6.53
N ARG A 34 20.69 3.10 -7.46
CA ARG A 34 20.89 4.53 -7.15
C ARG A 34 19.73 5.21 -6.41
N LYS A 35 18.58 4.55 -6.28
CA LYS A 35 17.38 5.07 -5.60
C LYS A 35 17.55 5.22 -4.09
N ASN A 36 18.53 4.53 -3.49
CA ASN A 36 18.84 4.66 -2.05
C ASN A 36 19.88 5.74 -1.72
N ARG A 37 20.56 6.30 -2.72
CA ARG A 37 21.65 7.30 -2.55
C ARG A 37 21.30 8.65 -3.18
N CYS A 38 20.70 8.66 -4.38
CA CYS A 38 20.43 9.88 -5.12
C CYS A 38 19.06 10.47 -4.75
N TYR A 39 19.03 11.65 -4.11
CA TYR A 39 17.81 12.32 -3.63
C TYR A 39 16.69 12.42 -4.70
N ARG A 40 17.01 12.87 -5.92
CA ARG A 40 15.99 13.01 -6.99
C ARG A 40 15.29 11.69 -7.35
N LEU A 41 16.04 10.58 -7.32
CA LEU A 41 15.50 9.25 -7.59
C LEU A 41 14.76 8.69 -6.37
N ALA A 42 15.29 8.94 -5.18
CA ALA A 42 14.70 8.54 -3.91
C ALA A 42 13.30 9.14 -3.74
N VAL A 43 13.14 10.46 -3.97
CA VAL A 43 11.84 11.14 -3.87
C VAL A 43 10.80 10.45 -4.76
N ARG A 44 11.12 10.25 -6.05
CA ARG A 44 10.20 9.58 -6.99
C ARG A 44 9.83 8.16 -6.55
N ALA A 45 10.79 7.40 -6.02
CA ALA A 45 10.58 6.04 -5.56
C ALA A 45 9.73 5.99 -4.28
N VAL A 46 10.04 6.83 -3.31
CA VAL A 46 9.32 6.96 -2.03
C VAL A 46 7.87 7.37 -2.26
N THR A 47 7.62 8.39 -3.10
CA THR A 47 6.25 8.81 -3.42
C THR A 47 5.43 7.68 -4.04
N ARG A 48 6.00 6.93 -4.99
CA ARG A 48 5.34 5.76 -5.59
C ARG A 48 5.08 4.67 -4.56
N ALA A 49 6.03 4.42 -3.67
CA ALA A 49 5.89 3.43 -2.60
C ALA A 49 4.74 3.79 -1.64
N PHE A 50 4.59 5.06 -1.27
CA PHE A 50 3.49 5.49 -0.40
C PHE A 50 2.12 5.36 -1.07
N VAL A 51 1.99 5.76 -2.34
CA VAL A 51 0.75 5.57 -3.10
C VAL A 51 0.40 4.08 -3.19
N ASN A 52 1.39 3.24 -3.49
CA ASN A 52 1.19 1.80 -3.58
C ASN A 52 0.83 1.18 -2.23
N CYS A 53 1.43 1.64 -1.13
CA CYS A 53 1.10 1.16 0.21
C CYS A 53 -0.38 1.42 0.56
N THR A 54 -0.87 2.63 0.30
CA THR A 54 -2.28 2.98 0.54
C THR A 54 -3.24 2.16 -0.32
N LYS A 55 -2.91 1.96 -1.60
CA LYS A 55 -3.69 1.08 -2.49
C LYS A 55 -3.65 -0.38 -2.04
N ALA A 56 -2.47 -0.88 -1.66
CA ALA A 56 -2.26 -2.26 -1.24
C ALA A 56 -3.03 -2.61 0.05
N ARG A 57 -3.22 -1.68 0.98
CA ARG A 57 -4.07 -1.93 2.17
C ARG A 57 -5.51 -2.29 1.79
N LYS A 58 -6.08 -1.63 0.77
CA LYS A 58 -7.42 -1.95 0.25
C LYS A 58 -7.42 -3.30 -0.49
N LEU A 59 -6.42 -3.53 -1.34
CA LEU A 59 -6.29 -4.79 -2.09
C LEU A 59 -6.03 -6.01 -1.19
N LYS A 60 -5.30 -5.84 -0.08
CA LYS A 60 -5.01 -6.92 0.88
C LYS A 60 -6.31 -7.54 1.42
N LYS A 61 -7.32 -6.73 1.74
CA LYS A 61 -8.63 -7.23 2.20
C LYS A 61 -9.30 -8.11 1.14
N ARG A 62 -9.30 -7.66 -0.12
CA ARG A 62 -9.85 -8.41 -1.27
C ARG A 62 -9.10 -9.72 -1.52
N ASN A 63 -7.77 -9.66 -1.55
CA ASN A 63 -6.92 -10.84 -1.76
C ASN A 63 -7.10 -11.89 -0.65
N LEU A 64 -7.22 -11.45 0.60
CA LEU A 64 -7.51 -12.35 1.73
C LEU A 64 -8.88 -13.01 1.58
N ARG A 65 -9.91 -12.24 1.17
CA ARG A 65 -11.25 -12.79 0.89
C ARG A 65 -11.22 -13.84 -0.21
N THR A 66 -10.52 -13.57 -1.32
CA THR A 66 -10.34 -14.56 -2.40
C THR A 66 -9.61 -15.80 -1.91
N LEU A 67 -8.54 -15.65 -1.14
CA LEU A 67 -7.81 -16.78 -0.56
C LEU A 67 -8.72 -17.64 0.34
N TRP A 68 -9.57 -17.01 1.15
CA TRP A 68 -10.52 -17.71 2.00
C TRP A 68 -11.57 -18.47 1.20
N ILE A 69 -12.13 -17.86 0.16
CA ILE A 69 -13.07 -18.54 -0.75
C ILE A 69 -12.41 -19.75 -1.39
N ASN A 70 -11.16 -19.63 -1.86
CA ASN A 70 -10.42 -20.74 -2.44
C ASN A 70 -10.20 -21.87 -1.44
N ARG A 71 -9.85 -21.55 -0.19
CA ARG A 71 -9.68 -22.55 0.88
C ARG A 71 -10.98 -23.28 1.20
N ILE A 72 -12.10 -22.56 1.32
CA ILE A 72 -13.42 -23.16 1.59
C ILE A 72 -13.86 -24.01 0.39
N THR A 73 -13.57 -23.55 -0.83
CA THR A 73 -13.90 -24.31 -2.04
C THR A 73 -13.14 -25.63 -2.07
N ALA A 74 -11.84 -25.64 -1.76
CA ALA A 74 -11.04 -26.86 -1.66
C ALA A 74 -11.59 -27.82 -0.59
N ALA A 75 -11.86 -27.33 0.62
CA ALA A 75 -12.44 -28.14 1.69
C ALA A 75 -13.83 -28.70 1.32
N SER A 76 -14.67 -27.89 0.66
CA SER A 76 -16.00 -28.34 0.21
C SER A 76 -15.88 -29.43 -0.86
N GLN A 77 -14.90 -29.32 -1.76
CA GLN A 77 -14.63 -30.32 -2.80
C GLN A 77 -14.19 -31.66 -2.22
N GLU A 78 -13.38 -31.67 -1.15
CA GLU A 78 -13.02 -32.90 -0.43
C GLU A 78 -14.26 -33.62 0.13
N HIS A 79 -15.30 -32.88 0.48
CA HIS A 79 -16.59 -33.41 0.92
C HIS A 79 -17.61 -33.60 -0.23
N GLY A 80 -17.20 -33.46 -1.48
CA GLY A 80 -18.06 -33.63 -2.67
C GLY A 80 -19.08 -32.51 -2.90
N LEU A 81 -18.98 -31.38 -2.18
CA LEU A 81 -19.88 -30.24 -2.27
C LEU A 81 -19.24 -29.08 -3.04
N LYS A 82 -20.05 -28.33 -3.78
CA LYS A 82 -19.61 -27.07 -4.41
C LYS A 82 -19.77 -25.92 -3.43
N TYR A 83 -18.86 -24.93 -3.52
CA TYR A 83 -18.87 -23.74 -2.66
C TYR A 83 -20.22 -23.02 -2.61
N SER A 84 -20.89 -22.85 -3.75
CA SER A 84 -22.21 -22.20 -3.81
C SER A 84 -23.26 -22.95 -2.99
N THR A 85 -23.34 -24.28 -3.16
CA THR A 85 -24.25 -25.15 -2.40
C THR A 85 -23.94 -25.08 -0.91
N PHE A 86 -22.65 -25.14 -0.53
CA PHE A 86 -22.20 -25.03 0.86
C PHE A 86 -22.66 -23.73 1.53
N ILE A 87 -22.45 -22.58 0.88
CA ILE A 87 -22.87 -21.27 1.40
C ILE A 87 -24.40 -21.16 1.48
N THR A 88 -25.13 -21.60 0.46
CA THR A 88 -26.60 -21.54 0.48
C THR A 88 -27.21 -22.38 1.61
N ASN A 89 -26.58 -23.52 1.94
CA ASN A 89 -27.00 -24.37 3.05
C ASN A 89 -26.69 -23.71 4.40
N LEU A 90 -25.52 -23.09 4.55
CA LEU A 90 -25.14 -22.35 5.77
C LEU A 90 -26.10 -21.20 6.09
N ILE A 91 -26.45 -20.39 5.09
CA ILE A 91 -27.39 -19.26 5.26
C ILE A 91 -28.77 -19.76 5.69
N LYS A 92 -29.26 -20.86 5.10
CA LYS A 92 -30.55 -21.48 5.45
C LYS A 92 -30.59 -22.00 6.88
N VAL A 93 -29.49 -22.55 7.37
CA VAL A 93 -29.40 -23.11 8.75
C VAL A 93 -29.26 -21.99 9.79
N ARG A 94 -29.17 -20.71 9.38
CA ARG A 94 -29.13 -19.51 10.24
C ARG A 94 -28.00 -19.57 11.28
N CYS A 95 -26.93 -20.30 10.97
CA CYS A 95 -25.70 -20.23 11.73
C CYS A 95 -25.08 -18.86 11.44
N GLY A 96 -24.96 -17.99 12.45
CA GLY A 96 -24.33 -16.67 12.36
C GLY A 96 -22.82 -16.76 12.13
N CYS A 97 -22.39 -17.55 11.17
CA CYS A 97 -21.02 -17.68 10.74
C CYS A 97 -20.74 -16.46 9.86
N HIS A 98 -20.23 -15.39 10.44
CA HIS A 98 -19.71 -14.24 9.71
C HIS A 98 -18.47 -14.71 8.90
N LEU A 99 -18.72 -15.36 7.77
CA LEU A 99 -17.71 -15.51 6.76
C LEU A 99 -17.34 -14.09 6.32
N PRO A 100 -16.05 -13.76 6.15
CA PRO A 100 -15.63 -12.46 5.63
C PRO A 100 -16.17 -12.16 4.21
N VAL A 101 -16.98 -13.08 3.67
CA VAL A 101 -17.68 -13.02 2.39
C VAL A 101 -19.00 -12.24 2.48
N GLU A 102 -19.60 -12.08 3.65
CA GLU A 102 -20.96 -11.50 3.78
C GLU A 102 -20.98 -9.97 3.93
N ALA A 103 -19.82 -9.32 4.08
CA ALA A 103 -19.74 -7.89 4.40
C ALA A 103 -19.68 -6.93 3.19
N ASP A 104 -19.73 -7.40 1.93
CA ASP A 104 -19.75 -6.48 0.77
C ASP A 104 -20.78 -6.95 -0.27
N PRO A 105 -22.04 -6.48 -0.25
CA PRO A 105 -23.00 -6.73 -1.33
C PRO A 105 -22.72 -5.90 -2.59
N PHE A 106 -21.95 -4.82 -2.50
CA PHE A 106 -21.60 -3.95 -3.62
C PHE A 106 -20.21 -3.37 -3.40
N GLY A 107 -19.50 -3.08 -4.50
CA GLY A 107 -18.16 -2.50 -4.48
C GLY A 107 -18.06 -1.14 -3.80
#